data_AF-A0A0D6QC45-F1
#
_entry.id   AF-A0A0D6QC45-F1
#
_cell.length_a   1.000
_cell.length_b   1.000
_cell.length_c   1.000
_cell.angle_alpha   90.00
_cell.angle_beta   90.00
_cell.angle_gamma   90.00
#
_symmetry.space_group_name_H-M   'P 1'
#
loop_
_entity.id
_entity.type
_entity.pdbx_description
1 polymer ?
#
loop_
_entity_poly.entity_id
_entity_poly.type
_entity_poly.pdbx_seq_one_letter_code
_entity_poly.pdbx_strand_id
1 'polypeptide(L)' 'MRLATKTNLLISALLFEKSLPAYLLGLWQAGQCELLTSTEQLDELRHVTRYLKILAHLPPAL' A
#
# COMPACT_ATOMS: atom_id res chain seq x y z
N MET A 1 -16.90 -2.40 6.72
CA MET A 1 -16.82 -1.49 5.54
C MET A 1 -15.81 -2.05 4.56
N ARG A 2 -16.06 -1.96 3.24
CA ARG A 2 -15.11 -2.40 2.20
C ARG A 2 -14.38 -1.20 1.61
N LEU A 3 -13.06 -1.27 1.53
CA LEU A 3 -12.20 -0.22 1.00
C LEU A 3 -11.52 -0.71 -0.27
N ALA A 4 -11.88 -0.12 -1.41
CA ALA A 4 -11.15 -0.30 -2.67
C ALA A 4 -10.25 0.92 -2.91
N THR A 5 -8.99 0.70 -3.23
CA THR A 5 -8.00 1.77 -3.39
C THR A 5 -7.30 1.70 -4.74
N LYS A 6 -6.65 2.79 -5.14
CA LYS A 6 -5.70 2.78 -6.26
C LYS A 6 -4.32 2.33 -5.79
N THR A 7 -3.50 1.80 -6.70
CA THR A 7 -2.11 1.39 -6.42
C THR A 7 -1.28 2.54 -5.85
N ASN A 8 -1.46 3.76 -6.37
CA ASN A 8 -0.77 4.95 -5.85
C ASN A 8 -1.06 5.23 -4.36
N LEU A 9 -2.25 4.87 -3.86
CA LEU A 9 -2.58 5.02 -2.45
C LEU A 9 -1.75 4.03 -1.62
N LEU A 10 -1.65 2.78 -2.06
CA LEU A 10 -0.83 1.75 -1.40
C LEU A 10 0.65 2.15 -1.41
N ILE A 11 1.18 2.61 -2.54
CA ILE A 11 2.56 3.10 -2.64
C ILE A 11 2.78 4.30 -1.72
N SER A 12 1.84 5.25 -1.65
CA SER A 12 1.95 6.40 -0.74
C SER A 12 1.97 5.97 0.73
N ALA A 13 1.16 4.97 1.09
CA ALA A 13 1.15 4.43 2.44
C ALA A 13 2.47 3.74 2.81
N LEU A 14 3.10 3.05 1.86
CA LEU A 14 4.41 2.42 2.05
C LEU A 14 5.54 3.44 2.18
N LEU A 15 5.47 4.56 1.45
CA LEU A 15 6.51 5.60 1.47
C LEU A 15 6.37 6.59 2.63
N PHE A 16 5.15 6.80 3.13
CA PHE A 16 4.85 7.83 4.12
C PHE A 16 3.99 7.28 5.26
N GLU A 17 4.63 6.84 6.34
CA GLU A 17 3.97 6.22 7.49
C GLU A 17 2.93 7.12 8.20
N LYS A 18 3.09 8.44 8.14
CA LYS A 18 2.16 9.42 8.76
C LYS A 18 1.13 10.01 7.79
N SER A 19 0.94 9.36 6.64
CA SER A 19 0.00 9.81 5.62
C SER A 19 -1.42 9.28 5.85
N LEU A 20 -2.42 9.97 5.31
CA LEU A 20 -3.80 9.47 5.31
C LEU A 20 -3.93 8.06 4.69
N PRO A 21 -3.26 7.73 3.57
CA PRO A 21 -3.15 6.35 3.08
C PRO A 21 -2.64 5.34 4.12
N ALA A 22 -1.57 5.67 4.84
CA ALA A 22 -1.02 4.79 5.89
C ALA A 22 -2.03 4.60 7.03
N TYR A 23 -2.73 5.65 7.44
CA TYR A 23 -3.82 5.55 8.41
C TYR A 23 -4.95 4.61 7.95
N LEU A 24 -5.37 4.72 6.68
CA LEU A 24 -6.40 3.85 6.11
C LEU A 24 -5.97 2.38 6.09
N LEU A 25 -4.70 2.09 5.77
CA LEU A 25 -4.16 0.73 5.86
C LEU A 25 -4.07 0.25 7.31
N GLY A 26 -3.78 1.14 8.27
CA GLY A 26 -3.84 0.84 9.69
C GLY A 26 -5.24 0.39 10.16
N LEU A 27 -6.31 1.02 9.64
CA LEU A 27 -7.68 0.58 9.93
C LEU A 27 -7.96 -0.84 9.42
N TRP A 28 -7.44 -1.18 8.24
CA TRP A 28 -7.51 -2.55 7.70
C TRP A 28 -6.71 -3.54 8.55
N GLN A 29 -5.47 -3.21 8.93
CA GLN A 29 -4.64 -4.04 9.81
C GLN A 29 -5.29 -4.25 11.19
N ALA A 30 -6.04 -3.27 11.69
CA ALA A 30 -6.80 -3.36 12.92
C ALA A 30 -8.15 -4.10 12.77
N GLY A 31 -8.47 -4.64 11.59
CA GLY A 31 -9.71 -5.38 11.34
C GLY A 31 -10.97 -4.52 11.24
N GLN A 32 -10.85 -3.19 11.15
CA GLN A 32 -11.99 -2.28 11.10
C GLN A 32 -12.61 -2.16 9.70
N CYS A 33 -11.85 -2.53 8.65
CA CYS A 33 -12.34 -2.61 7.29
C CYS A 33 -11.71 -3.78 6.52
N GLU A 34 -12.36 -4.15 5.42
CA GLU A 34 -11.87 -5.15 4.47
C GLU A 34 -11.24 -4.41 3.28
N LEU A 35 -9.94 -4.60 3.07
CA LEU A 35 -9.24 -4.06 1.90
C LEU A 35 -9.51 -4.96 0.69
N LEU A 36 -10.13 -4.39 -0.35
CA LEU A 36 -10.34 -5.05 -1.62
C LEU A 36 -9.17 -4.77 -2.55
N THR A 37 -8.59 -5.83 -3.11
CA THR A 37 -7.50 -5.77 -4.08
C THR A 37 -7.78 -6.67 -5.28
N SER A 38 -7.04 -6.48 -6.37
CA SER A 38 -7.10 -7.30 -7.58
C SER A 38 -5.73 -7.83 -7.94
N THR A 39 -5.68 -8.89 -8.77
CA THR A 39 -4.41 -9.40 -9.30
C THR A 39 -3.63 -8.33 -10.05
N GLU A 40 -4.30 -7.54 -10.89
CA GLU A 40 -3.72 -6.41 -11.62
C GLU A 40 -3.07 -5.39 -10.68
N GLN A 41 -3.75 -5.03 -9.59
CA GLN A 41 -3.19 -4.10 -8.59
C GLN A 41 -1.96 -4.69 -7.89
N LEU A 42 -1.98 -5.98 -7.55
CA LEU A 42 -0.83 -6.65 -6.93
C LEU A 42 0.36 -6.72 -7.90
N ASP A 43 0.12 -6.94 -9.19
CA ASP A 43 1.16 -6.97 -10.22
C ASP A 43 1.76 -5.58 -10.46
N GLU A 44 0.93 -4.54 -10.49
CA GLU A 44 1.40 -3.15 -10.55
C GLU A 44 2.22 -2.79 -9.31
N LEU A 45 1.77 -3.18 -8.11
CA LEU A 45 2.51 -2.94 -6.87
C LEU A 45 3.89 -3.62 -6.90
N ARG A 46 3.97 -4.88 -7.33
CA ARG A 46 5.24 -5.61 -7.51
C ARG A 46 6.15 -4.95 -8.54
N HIS A 47 5.58 -4.41 -9.62
CA HIS A 47 6.34 -3.74 -10.65
C HIS A 47 6.91 -2.40 -10.14
N VAL A 48 6.08 -1.57 -9.51
CA VAL A 48 6.44 -0.22 -9.05
C VAL A 48 7.43 -0.25 -7.90
N THR A 49 7.30 -1.18 -6.95
CA THR A 49 8.21 -1.32 -5.80
C THR A 49 9.64 -1.70 -6.18
N ARG A 50 9.88 -2.20 -7.40
CA ARG A 50 11.23 -2.52 -7.93
C ARG A 50 11.97 -1.33 -8.49
N TYR A 51 11.31 -0.20 -8.74
CA TYR A 51 12.00 1.00 -9.17
C TYR A 51 12.96 1.46 -8.08
N LEU A 52 14.25 1.67 -8.43
CA LEU A 52 15.29 2.06 -7.46
C LEU A 52 14.89 3.26 -6.60
N LYS A 53 14.24 4.26 -7.22
CA LYS A 53 13.74 5.46 -6.54
C LYS A 53 12.66 5.19 -5.47
N ILE A 54 11.95 4.06 -5.57
CA ILE A 54 10.93 3.64 -4.59
C ILE A 54 11.58 2.67 -3.61
N LEU A 55 12.28 1.65 -4.12
CA LEU A 55 12.97 0.64 -3.33
C LEU A 55 13.90 1.26 -2.28
N ALA A 56 14.61 2.34 -2.61
CA ALA A 56 15.50 3.04 -1.68
C ALA A 56 14.79 3.64 -0.45
N HIS A 57 13.47 3.76 -0.48
CA HIS A 57 12.65 4.30 0.60
C HIS A 57 11.74 3.26 1.25
N LEU A 58 11.67 2.04 0.72
CA LEU A 58 10.86 0.98 1.31
C LEU A 58 11.60 0.36 2.50
N PRO A 59 10.88 0.01 3.57
CA PRO A 59 11.46 -0.79 4.64
C PRO A 59 11.89 -2.17 4.09
N PRO A 60 12.93 -2.80 4.68
CA PRO A 60 13.32 -4.15 4.30
C PRO A 60 12.15 -5.12 4.47
N ALA A 61 11.99 -6.04 3.52
CA ALA A 61 11.02 -7.12 3.65
C ALA A 61 11.39 -7.99 4.85
N LEU A 62 10.42 -8.23 5.75
CA LEU A 62 10.54 -9.12 6.90
C LEU A 62 10.77 -10.57 6.48
#